data_AF-A0A453JEP5-F1
#
_entry.id   AF-A0A453JEP5-F1
#
_cell.length_a   1.000
_cell.length_b   1.000
_cell.length_c   1.000
_cell.angle_alpha   90.00
_cell.angle_beta   90.00
_cell.angle_gamma   90.00
#
_symmetry.space_group_name_H-M   'P 1'
#
loop_
_entity.id
_entity.type
_entity.pdbx_description
1 polymer ?
#
loop_
_entity_poly.entity_id
_entity_poly.type
_entity_poly.pdbx_seq_one_letter_code
_entity_poly.pdbx_strand_id
1 'polypeptide(L)'
;MKKKADVFWIPQRRSVPTAFKLFTGSAWMALSRSLVEYSIWGWDNLPRTVLMYYSNFISSPEGYFHTVVCNAEEFKNTTVNHDLHYISWDNPPKQHPHYLTMDDLDRMIASDAPFARKFHADEPVLDRIDAELLSRRAGPDAPTPGGWCAGTRDNGSDPCSVVGNTSFLQPGRGAVRLQRLVTSLLSEEKFHPRQCK
;
A
#
# COMPACT_ATOMS: atom_id res chain seq x y z
N MET A 1 35.47 -19.35 -1.90
CA MET A 1 34.24 -18.73 -2.44
C MET A 1 33.74 -17.70 -1.43
N LYS A 2 33.93 -16.39 -1.66
CA LYS A 2 33.53 -15.33 -0.71
C LYS A 2 32.99 -14.07 -1.41
N LYS A 3 31.95 -14.24 -2.23
CA LYS A 3 30.98 -13.16 -2.52
C LYS A 3 29.60 -13.81 -2.46
N LYS A 4 28.75 -13.38 -1.52
CA LYS A 4 27.31 -13.65 -1.62
C LYS A 4 26.85 -13.04 -2.94
N ALA A 5 26.21 -13.85 -3.78
CA ALA A 5 25.45 -13.36 -4.92
C ALA A 5 24.00 -13.72 -4.60
N ASP A 6 23.15 -12.71 -4.46
CA ASP A 6 21.75 -12.90 -4.04
C ASP A 6 20.87 -13.52 -5.14
N VAL A 7 21.41 -13.65 -6.36
CA VAL A 7 20.72 -14.21 -7.52
C VAL A 7 21.65 -15.20 -8.24
N PHE A 8 21.14 -16.41 -8.46
CA PHE A 8 21.78 -17.41 -9.31
C PHE A 8 21.18 -17.34 -10.72
N TRP A 9 21.99 -16.96 -11.69
CA TRP A 9 21.56 -16.85 -13.09
C TRP A 9 21.60 -18.22 -13.77
N ILE A 10 20.47 -18.59 -14.36
CA ILE A 10 20.29 -19.85 -15.08
C ILE A 10 20.10 -19.53 -16.57
N PRO A 11 20.87 -20.13 -17.51
CA PRO A 11 20.77 -19.80 -18.94
C PRO A 11 19.48 -20.32 -19.60
N GLN A 12 18.83 -21.32 -19.00
CA GLN A 12 17.58 -21.89 -19.48
C GLN A 12 16.46 -20.86 -19.43
N ARG A 13 15.72 -20.73 -20.54
CA ARG A 13 14.52 -19.91 -20.63
C ARG A 13 13.29 -20.76 -20.31
N ARG A 14 12.29 -20.13 -19.69
CA ARG A 14 10.97 -20.73 -19.47
C ARG A 14 9.96 -20.12 -20.43
N SER A 15 9.00 -20.91 -20.89
CA SER A 15 7.84 -20.40 -21.62
C SER A 15 6.90 -19.63 -20.68
N VAL A 16 6.11 -18.73 -21.27
CA VAL A 16 4.98 -18.09 -20.57
C VAL A 16 3.91 -19.18 -20.31
N PRO A 17 3.34 -19.25 -19.10
CA PRO A 17 2.32 -20.23 -18.77
C PRO A 17 1.07 -20.01 -19.63
N THR A 18 0.42 -21.11 -20.04
CA THR A 18 -0.84 -21.08 -20.79
C THR A 18 -2.06 -21.26 -19.90
N ALA A 19 -1.88 -21.77 -18.68
CA ALA A 19 -2.96 -22.06 -17.74
C ALA A 19 -3.53 -20.80 -17.04
N PHE A 20 -2.78 -19.69 -17.02
CA PHE A 20 -3.19 -18.43 -16.40
C PHE A 20 -2.46 -17.26 -17.07
N LYS A 21 -3.04 -16.07 -16.98
CA LYS A 21 -2.45 -14.82 -17.48
C LYS A 21 -1.58 -14.17 -16.41
N LEU A 22 -0.43 -13.62 -16.81
CA LEU A 22 0.43 -12.88 -15.91
C LEU A 22 -0.07 -11.44 -15.77
N PHE A 23 0.01 -10.92 -14.55
CA PHE A 23 -0.34 -9.55 -14.21
C PHE A 23 0.77 -9.01 -13.30
N THR A 24 1.05 -7.73 -13.40
CA THR A 24 2.10 -7.06 -12.62
C THR A 24 1.58 -5.77 -12.04
N GLY A 25 2.15 -5.34 -10.92
CA GLY A 25 1.82 -4.07 -10.29
C GLY A 25 2.79 -3.74 -9.17
N SER A 26 2.33 -2.92 -8.22
CA SER A 26 3.14 -2.50 -7.07
C SER A 26 3.39 -3.68 -6.12
N ALA A 27 4.59 -3.76 -5.55
CA ALA A 27 4.86 -4.70 -4.45
C ALA A 27 4.11 -4.32 -3.16
N TRP A 28 3.57 -3.10 -3.08
CA TRP A 28 2.77 -2.59 -1.97
C TRP A 28 1.30 -2.69 -2.35
N MET A 29 0.47 -3.18 -1.43
CA MET A 29 -0.94 -3.42 -1.71
C MET A 29 -1.74 -3.57 -0.42
N ALA A 30 -3.05 -3.34 -0.51
CA ALA A 30 -4.01 -3.72 0.52
C ALA A 30 -4.80 -4.94 0.01
N LEU A 31 -4.77 -6.03 0.77
CA LEU A 31 -5.46 -7.28 0.43
C LEU A 31 -6.64 -7.50 1.38
N SER A 32 -7.78 -7.92 0.84
CA SER A 32 -8.91 -8.33 1.66
C SER A 32 -8.56 -9.63 2.40
N ARG A 33 -9.17 -9.81 3.59
CA ARG A 33 -9.03 -11.05 4.37
C ARG A 33 -9.41 -12.29 3.55
N SER A 34 -10.47 -12.20 2.74
CA SER A 34 -10.93 -13.30 1.88
C SER A 34 -9.91 -13.70 0.82
N LEU A 35 -9.24 -12.75 0.17
CA LEU A 35 -8.19 -13.04 -0.81
C LEU A 35 -6.95 -13.66 -0.14
N VAL A 36 -6.59 -13.20 1.06
CA VAL A 36 -5.49 -13.79 1.84
C VAL A 36 -5.84 -15.23 2.24
N GLU A 37 -7.05 -15.48 2.75
CA GLU A 37 -7.52 -16.83 3.08
C GLU A 37 -7.53 -17.73 1.84
N TYR A 38 -8.00 -17.25 0.69
CA TYR A 38 -7.94 -17.98 -0.56
C TYR A 38 -6.50 -18.29 -1.01
N SER A 39 -5.58 -17.34 -0.85
CA SER A 39 -4.18 -17.53 -1.23
C SER A 39 -3.47 -18.62 -0.39
N ILE A 40 -3.90 -18.79 0.87
CA ILE A 40 -3.30 -19.77 1.81
C ILE A 40 -4.04 -21.12 1.75
N TRP A 41 -5.37 -21.07 1.84
CA TRP A 41 -6.24 -22.24 2.06
C TRP A 41 -7.05 -22.62 0.83
N GLY A 42 -6.90 -21.90 -0.29
CA GLY A 42 -7.63 -22.16 -1.53
C GLY A 42 -7.63 -23.63 -1.89
N TRP A 43 -8.82 -24.18 -2.12
CA TRP A 43 -9.00 -25.59 -2.43
C TRP A 43 -8.59 -25.91 -3.87
N ASP A 44 -8.72 -24.93 -4.78
CA ASP A 44 -8.23 -25.06 -6.14
C ASP A 44 -6.70 -24.95 -6.21
N ASN A 45 -6.15 -25.29 -7.38
CA ASN A 45 -4.70 -25.31 -7.58
C ASN A 45 -4.12 -23.95 -7.98
N LEU A 46 -4.93 -22.93 -8.27
CA LEU A 46 -4.44 -21.68 -8.87
C LEU A 46 -3.41 -20.97 -7.96
N PRO A 47 -3.68 -20.66 -6.67
CA PRO A 47 -2.69 -20.03 -5.80
C PRO A 47 -1.39 -20.83 -5.67
N ARG A 48 -1.47 -22.17 -5.62
CA ARG A 48 -0.31 -23.07 -5.50
C ARG A 48 0.51 -23.11 -6.79
N THR A 49 -0.15 -23.21 -7.95
CA THR A 49 0.49 -23.22 -9.25
C THR A 49 1.17 -21.87 -9.54
N VAL A 50 0.51 -20.76 -9.23
CA VAL A 50 1.07 -19.42 -9.38
C VAL A 50 2.24 -19.20 -8.40
N LEU A 51 2.15 -19.71 -7.16
CA LEU A 51 3.24 -19.65 -6.19
C LEU A 51 4.48 -20.40 -6.69
N MET A 52 4.30 -21.61 -7.21
CA MET A 52 5.37 -22.38 -7.84
C MET A 52 6.00 -21.61 -9.00
N TYR A 53 5.19 -20.97 -9.84
CA TYR A 53 5.69 -20.15 -10.95
C TYR A 53 6.51 -18.93 -10.48
N TYR A 54 6.10 -18.24 -9.42
CA TYR A 54 6.80 -17.06 -8.89
C TYR A 54 7.91 -17.37 -7.89
N SER A 55 8.09 -18.64 -7.48
CA SER A 55 9.18 -19.06 -6.57
C SER A 55 10.59 -18.81 -7.12
N ASN A 56 10.75 -18.77 -8.45
CA ASN A 56 12.01 -18.53 -9.15
C ASN A 56 11.93 -17.28 -10.03
N PHE A 57 11.29 -16.23 -9.51
CA PHE A 57 11.13 -14.95 -10.20
C PHE A 57 11.79 -13.82 -9.39
N ILE A 58 12.41 -12.85 -10.07
CA ILE A 58 12.89 -11.63 -9.42
C ILE A 58 11.67 -10.76 -9.12
N SER A 59 11.57 -10.23 -7.91
CA SER A 59 10.44 -9.39 -7.48
C SER A 59 9.07 -10.10 -7.51
N SER A 60 9.00 -11.35 -7.05
CA SER A 60 7.75 -12.14 -6.98
C SER A 60 6.52 -11.40 -6.43
N PRO A 61 6.62 -10.54 -5.38
CA PRO A 61 5.46 -9.80 -4.87
C PRO A 61 4.81 -8.86 -5.89
N GLU A 62 5.56 -8.37 -6.87
CA GLU A 62 5.04 -7.47 -7.92
C GLU A 62 4.13 -8.21 -8.92
N GLY A 63 4.14 -9.55 -8.94
CA GLY A 63 3.33 -10.35 -9.86
C GLY A 63 2.39 -11.36 -9.21
N TYR A 64 2.79 -11.98 -8.09
CA TYR A 64 2.05 -13.09 -7.49
C TYR A 64 0.59 -12.74 -7.19
N PHE A 65 0.35 -11.71 -6.38
CA PHE A 65 -1.00 -11.37 -5.93
C PHE A 65 -1.88 -10.85 -7.07
N HIS A 66 -1.32 -10.04 -7.98
CA HIS A 66 -2.00 -9.57 -9.18
C HIS A 66 -2.43 -10.74 -10.07
N THR A 67 -1.54 -11.72 -10.28
CA THR A 67 -1.86 -12.92 -11.05
C THR A 67 -2.93 -13.77 -10.38
N VAL A 68 -2.83 -14.01 -9.06
CA VAL A 68 -3.85 -14.81 -8.35
C VAL A 68 -5.22 -14.14 -8.42
N VAL A 69 -5.31 -12.87 -8.02
CA VAL A 69 -6.61 -12.17 -7.94
C VAL A 69 -7.29 -12.03 -9.30
N CYS A 70 -6.53 -11.83 -10.37
CA CYS A 70 -7.09 -11.61 -11.70
C CYS A 70 -7.38 -12.89 -12.50
N ASN A 71 -6.88 -14.04 -12.06
CA ASN A 71 -7.24 -15.34 -12.66
C ASN A 71 -8.28 -16.11 -11.82
N ALA A 72 -8.57 -15.66 -10.60
CA ALA A 72 -9.61 -16.25 -9.77
C ALA A 72 -10.99 -15.63 -10.10
N GLU A 73 -11.94 -16.45 -10.54
CA GLU A 73 -13.28 -16.01 -10.96
C GLU A 73 -14.01 -15.23 -9.87
N GLU A 74 -13.87 -15.66 -8.61
CA GLU A 74 -14.47 -15.05 -7.43
C GLU A 74 -13.93 -13.64 -7.15
N PHE A 75 -12.67 -13.35 -7.51
CA PHE A 75 -11.98 -12.12 -7.09
C PHE A 75 -11.70 -11.12 -8.20
N LYS A 76 -11.66 -11.53 -9.48
CA LYS A 76 -11.23 -10.67 -10.61
C LYS A 76 -11.99 -9.34 -10.70
N ASN A 77 -13.27 -9.35 -10.32
CA ASN A 77 -14.16 -8.17 -10.34
C ASN A 77 -14.15 -7.35 -9.03
N THR A 78 -13.28 -7.68 -8.08
CA THR A 78 -13.13 -6.96 -6.80
C THR A 78 -11.86 -6.10 -6.74
N THR A 79 -11.08 -6.08 -7.82
CA THR A 79 -9.80 -5.36 -7.89
C THR A 79 -10.02 -3.85 -8.06
N VAL A 80 -9.30 -3.06 -7.25
CA VAL A 80 -9.17 -1.61 -7.42
C VAL A 80 -7.74 -1.33 -7.88
N ASN A 81 -7.58 -0.70 -9.04
CA ASN A 81 -6.25 -0.45 -9.63
C ASN A 81 -5.57 0.78 -9.00
N HIS A 82 -5.25 0.68 -7.70
CA HIS A 82 -4.55 1.68 -6.91
C HIS A 82 -3.98 1.04 -5.62
N ASP A 83 -2.71 1.26 -5.30
CA ASP A 83 -2.03 0.62 -4.16
C ASP A 83 -2.10 1.43 -2.84
N LEU A 84 -2.80 2.56 -2.86
CA LEU A 84 -2.97 3.52 -1.75
C LEU A 84 -1.70 4.29 -1.37
N HIS A 85 -0.67 4.28 -2.21
CA HIS A 85 0.56 5.01 -1.97
C HIS A 85 0.72 6.17 -2.97
N TYR A 86 1.18 7.31 -2.47
CA TYR A 86 1.85 8.29 -3.31
C TYR A 86 3.30 7.82 -3.54
N ILE A 87 3.67 7.66 -4.81
CA ILE A 87 5.02 7.28 -5.22
C ILE A 87 5.44 8.18 -6.38
N SER A 88 6.59 8.84 -6.22
CA SER A 88 7.21 9.64 -7.29
C SER A 88 8.26 8.82 -8.02
N TRP A 89 8.18 8.77 -9.34
CA TRP A 89 9.09 8.01 -10.20
C TRP A 89 9.77 8.92 -11.22
N ASP A 90 10.99 8.55 -11.61
CA ASP A 90 11.62 9.08 -12.82
C ASP A 90 10.74 8.76 -14.05
N ASN A 91 10.91 9.51 -15.13
CA ASN A 91 10.34 9.17 -16.43
C ASN A 91 11.48 8.99 -17.47
N PRO A 92 11.78 7.76 -17.92
CA PRO A 92 11.15 6.48 -17.55
C PRO A 92 11.50 6.03 -16.12
N PRO A 93 10.67 5.18 -15.48
CA PRO A 93 10.90 4.74 -14.11
C PRO A 93 12.20 3.94 -13.99
N LYS A 94 13.02 4.28 -13.00
CA LYS A 94 14.20 3.51 -12.58
C LYS A 94 13.78 2.35 -11.67
N GLN A 95 14.75 1.57 -11.19
CA GLN A 95 14.51 0.44 -10.28
C GLN A 95 13.88 0.85 -8.93
N HIS A 96 14.17 2.07 -8.46
CA HIS A 96 13.65 2.58 -7.20
C HIS A 96 13.03 3.95 -7.40
N PRO A 97 11.92 4.26 -6.70
CA PRO A 97 11.28 5.57 -6.78
C PRO A 97 12.18 6.66 -6.20
N HIS A 98 11.82 7.93 -6.41
CA HIS A 98 12.51 9.07 -5.79
C HIS A 98 12.33 9.06 -4.28
N TYR A 99 13.32 9.64 -3.61
CA TYR A 99 13.16 10.06 -2.22
C TYR A 99 12.31 11.32 -2.19
N LEU A 100 11.24 11.28 -1.41
CA LEU A 100 10.29 12.37 -1.25
C LEU A 100 10.86 13.38 -0.25
N THR A 101 10.73 14.66 -0.58
CA THR A 101 11.23 15.79 0.21
C THR A 101 10.12 16.80 0.48
N MET A 102 10.45 17.95 1.07
CA MET A 102 9.51 19.06 1.25
C MET A 102 8.85 19.52 -0.06
N ASP A 103 9.56 19.43 -1.19
CA ASP A 103 9.05 19.83 -2.52
C ASP A 103 7.93 18.91 -3.04
N ASP A 104 7.77 17.73 -2.42
CA ASP A 104 6.73 16.77 -2.77
C ASP A 104 5.49 16.89 -1.87
N LEU A 105 5.53 17.68 -0.79
CA LEU A 105 4.49 17.71 0.24
C LEU A 105 3.09 18.03 -0.30
N ASP A 106 2.97 19.09 -1.10
CA ASP A 106 1.69 19.50 -1.64
C ASP A 106 1.12 18.44 -2.58
N ARG A 107 1.98 17.81 -3.39
CA ARG A 107 1.58 16.71 -4.29
C ARG A 107 1.20 15.45 -3.52
N MET A 108 1.90 15.14 -2.43
CA MET A 108 1.53 14.05 -1.51
C MET A 108 0.13 14.27 -0.95
N ILE A 109 -0.14 15.45 -0.38
CA ILE A 109 -1.45 15.78 0.22
C ILE A 109 -2.55 15.79 -0.85
N ALA A 110 -2.28 16.36 -2.02
CA ALA A 110 -3.24 16.45 -3.12
C ALA A 110 -3.58 15.10 -3.73
N SER A 111 -2.72 14.08 -3.58
CA SER A 111 -2.99 12.72 -4.08
C SER A 111 -4.10 11.99 -3.31
N ASP A 112 -4.46 12.49 -2.12
CA ASP A 112 -5.37 11.84 -1.17
C ASP A 112 -4.96 10.44 -0.68
N ALA A 113 -3.79 9.95 -1.10
CA ALA A 113 -3.28 8.66 -0.68
C ALA A 113 -2.99 8.67 0.83
N PRO A 114 -3.41 7.63 1.57
CA PRO A 114 -3.13 7.53 3.00
C PRO A 114 -1.66 7.22 3.31
N PHE A 115 -0.90 6.69 2.34
CA PHE A 115 0.51 6.36 2.48
C PHE A 115 1.35 7.05 1.40
N ALA A 116 2.64 7.20 1.66
CA ALA A 116 3.60 7.71 0.69
C ALA A 116 4.94 7.00 0.85
N ARG A 117 5.71 6.88 -0.24
CA ARG A 117 7.09 6.36 -0.21
C ARG A 117 7.93 6.89 -1.38
N LYS A 118 9.25 6.97 -1.24
CA LYS A 118 10.08 6.58 -0.07
C LYS A 118 10.72 7.82 0.55
N PHE A 119 11.07 7.74 1.83
CA PHE A 119 11.73 8.83 2.55
C PHE A 119 13.15 8.41 2.95
N HIS A 120 14.05 9.39 3.04
CA HIS A 120 15.28 9.17 3.80
C HIS A 120 14.95 9.13 5.30
N ALA A 121 15.82 8.52 6.08
CA ALA A 121 15.78 8.70 7.52
C ALA A 121 15.94 10.20 7.84
N ASP A 122 15.19 10.68 8.82
CA ASP A 122 15.27 12.06 9.33
C ASP A 122 14.99 13.15 8.27
N GLU A 123 14.24 12.81 7.21
CA GLU A 123 13.84 13.78 6.20
C GLU A 123 12.88 14.83 6.80
N PRO A 124 13.13 16.15 6.67
CA PRO A 124 12.30 17.21 7.30
C PRO A 124 10.81 17.17 6.96
N VAL A 125 10.44 16.56 5.82
CA VAL A 125 9.03 16.40 5.45
C VAL A 125 8.26 15.48 6.40
N LEU A 126 8.96 14.56 7.09
CA LEU A 126 8.36 13.67 8.09
C LEU A 126 7.86 14.46 9.29
N ASP A 127 8.64 15.42 9.79
CA ASP A 127 8.22 16.31 10.88
C ASP A 127 6.98 17.14 10.49
N ARG A 128 6.93 17.56 9.21
CA ARG A 128 5.80 18.30 8.68
C ARG A 128 4.54 17.43 8.60
N ILE A 129 4.66 16.18 8.15
CA ILE A 129 3.57 15.21 8.15
C ILE A 129 3.06 14.97 9.58
N ASP A 130 3.97 14.76 10.53
CA ASP A 130 3.64 14.52 11.93
C ASP A 130 2.90 15.72 12.56
N ALA A 131 3.40 16.94 12.33
CA ALA A 131 2.79 18.15 12.88
C ALA A 131 1.44 18.49 12.23
N GLU A 132 1.33 18.42 10.90
CA GLU A 132 0.19 18.98 10.17
C GLU A 132 -0.90 17.97 9.82
N LEU A 133 -0.51 16.73 9.50
CA LEU A 133 -1.45 15.71 9.05
C LEU A 133 -1.84 14.76 10.18
N LEU A 134 -0.88 14.40 11.02
CA LEU A 134 -1.08 13.48 12.14
C LEU A 134 -1.30 14.18 13.48
N SER A 135 -1.09 15.50 13.56
CA SER A 135 -1.28 16.29 14.78
C SER A 135 -0.46 15.79 15.99
N ARG A 136 0.74 15.24 15.76
CA ARG A 136 1.69 14.83 16.80
C ARG A 136 2.43 16.05 17.37
N ARG A 137 1.69 16.90 18.09
CA ARG A 137 2.22 18.17 18.61
C ARG A 137 3.20 18.02 19.78
N ALA A 138 3.16 16.88 20.47
CA ALA A 138 4.03 16.60 21.62
C ALA A 138 5.39 15.99 21.24
N GLY A 139 5.72 15.93 19.95
CA GLY A 139 6.99 15.40 19.42
C GLY A 139 6.86 14.06 18.70
N PRO A 140 7.97 13.53 18.15
CA PRO A 140 7.98 12.32 17.32
C PRO A 140 7.56 11.05 18.08
N ASP A 141 7.80 10.99 19.40
CA ASP A 141 7.41 9.86 20.25
C ASP A 141 5.93 9.90 20.67
N ALA A 142 5.22 10.99 20.37
CA ALA A 142 3.82 11.12 20.74
C ALA A 142 2.93 10.26 19.83
N PRO A 143 1.99 9.49 20.38
CA PRO A 143 1.06 8.73 19.56
C PRO A 143 0.18 9.70 18.74
N THR A 144 -0.17 9.29 17.52
CA THR A 144 -1.13 10.03 16.70
C THR A 144 -2.47 10.12 17.45
N PRO A 145 -2.98 11.32 17.76
CA PRO A 145 -4.28 11.49 18.41
C PRO A 145 -5.41 10.84 17.61
N GLY A 146 -6.35 10.21 18.32
CA GLY A 146 -7.50 9.54 17.71
C GLY A 146 -8.74 9.61 18.59
N GLY A 147 -9.80 8.89 18.18
CA GLY A 147 -11.04 8.81 18.96
C GLY A 147 -10.83 8.28 20.37
N TRP A 148 -9.79 7.48 20.58
CA TRP A 148 -9.44 6.93 21.89
C TRP A 148 -8.91 7.96 22.90
N CYS A 149 -8.61 9.20 22.49
CA CYS A 149 -8.15 10.25 23.40
C CYS A 149 -9.34 10.81 24.20
N ALA A 150 -9.44 10.44 25.48
CA ALA A 150 -10.60 10.74 26.34
C ALA A 150 -10.36 11.88 27.33
N GLY A 151 -9.16 12.47 27.37
CA GLY A 151 -8.85 13.59 28.23
C GLY A 151 -9.53 14.88 27.77
N THR A 152 -9.65 15.85 28.69
CA THR A 152 -10.13 17.18 28.34
C THR A 152 -9.01 18.03 27.74
N ARG A 153 -9.36 19.14 27.08
CA ARG A 153 -8.41 20.14 26.56
C ARG A 153 -8.25 21.33 27.51
N ASP A 154 -8.66 21.17 28.76
CA ASP A 154 -8.71 22.26 29.73
C ASP A 154 -7.28 22.75 30.01
N ASN A 155 -7.07 24.06 29.96
CA ASN A 155 -5.75 24.69 30.15
C ASN A 155 -4.65 24.15 29.21
N GLY A 156 -4.99 23.63 28.04
CA GLY A 156 -4.02 23.12 27.07
C GLY A 156 -3.49 21.71 27.39
N SER A 157 -4.17 20.96 28.27
CA SER A 157 -3.87 19.55 28.50
C SER A 157 -4.00 18.73 27.21
N ASP A 158 -3.11 17.75 27.04
CA ASP A 158 -3.20 16.80 25.95
C ASP A 158 -4.32 15.78 26.19
N PRO A 159 -5.39 15.75 25.37
CA PRO A 159 -6.50 14.82 25.54
C PRO A 159 -6.06 13.35 25.38
N CYS A 160 -4.91 13.08 24.76
CA CYS A 160 -4.39 11.72 24.58
C CYS A 160 -3.61 11.20 25.79
N SER A 161 -3.42 12.03 26.84
CA SER A 161 -2.87 11.58 28.13
C SER A 161 -3.81 10.65 28.89
N VAL A 162 -5.10 10.61 28.52
CA VAL A 162 -6.08 9.67 29.08
C VAL A 162 -6.58 8.75 27.96
N VAL A 163 -6.30 7.47 28.11
CA VAL A 163 -6.72 6.43 27.17
C VAL A 163 -8.17 6.04 27.45
N GLY A 164 -9.05 6.31 26.49
CA GLY A 164 -10.44 5.89 26.48
C GLY A 164 -10.63 4.57 25.74
N ASN A 165 -11.77 4.44 25.04
CA ASN A 165 -12.07 3.27 24.24
C ASN A 165 -11.17 3.23 22.99
N THR A 166 -10.22 2.30 22.95
CA THR A 166 -9.28 2.10 21.83
C THR A 166 -9.95 1.67 20.53
N SER A 167 -11.18 1.14 20.61
CA SER A 167 -11.99 0.75 19.44
C SER A 167 -12.84 1.91 18.89
N PHE A 168 -12.92 3.05 19.59
CA PHE A 168 -13.69 4.18 19.12
C PHE A 168 -12.92 4.93 18.02
N LEU A 169 -13.48 4.92 16.81
CA LEU A 169 -12.93 5.59 15.65
C LEU A 169 -13.69 6.89 15.39
N GLN A 170 -12.97 8.00 15.36
CA GLN A 170 -13.51 9.31 15.01
C GLN A 170 -12.89 9.79 13.69
N PRO A 171 -13.68 9.92 12.61
CA PRO A 171 -13.17 10.41 11.33
C PRO A 171 -12.60 11.82 11.43
N GLY A 172 -11.34 11.98 11.02
CA GLY A 172 -10.65 13.28 10.92
C GLY A 172 -10.46 13.74 9.46
N ARG A 173 -9.65 14.78 9.26
CA ARG A 173 -9.34 15.31 7.91
C ARG A 173 -8.73 14.25 6.98
N GLY A 174 -7.91 13.35 7.53
CA GLY A 174 -7.36 12.21 6.78
C GLY A 174 -8.42 11.25 6.26
N ALA A 175 -9.46 10.98 7.06
CA ALA A 175 -10.58 10.13 6.64
C ALA A 175 -11.37 10.75 5.48
N VAL A 176 -11.53 12.08 5.47
CA VAL A 176 -12.18 12.81 4.37
C VAL A 176 -11.38 12.70 3.07
N ARG A 177 -10.04 12.84 3.13
CA ARG A 177 -9.16 12.64 1.97
C ARG A 177 -9.27 11.21 1.44
N LEU A 178 -9.16 10.22 2.33
CA LEU A 178 -9.30 8.81 1.96
C LEU A 178 -10.66 8.51 1.33
N GLN A 179 -11.75 9.07 1.88
CA GLN A 179 -13.07 8.94 1.30
C GLN A 179 -13.11 9.49 -0.12
N ARG A 180 -12.56 10.69 -0.36
CA ARG A 180 -12.50 11.29 -1.71
C ARG A 180 -11.73 10.41 -2.69
N LEU A 181 -10.59 9.85 -2.28
CA LEU A 181 -9.82 8.90 -3.08
C LEU A 181 -10.65 7.66 -3.41
N VAL A 182 -11.21 6.99 -2.40
CA VAL A 182 -11.98 5.75 -2.56
C VAL A 182 -13.21 5.99 -3.45
N THR A 183 -13.97 7.06 -3.22
CA THR A 183 -15.12 7.42 -4.08
C THR A 183 -14.68 7.64 -5.53
N SER A 184 -13.53 8.29 -5.76
CA SER A 184 -13.02 8.46 -7.13
C SER A 184 -12.64 7.12 -7.76
N LEU A 185 -11.93 6.25 -7.03
CA LEU A 185 -11.46 4.95 -7.51
C LEU A 185 -12.62 3.99 -7.81
N LEU A 186 -13.72 4.08 -7.06
CA LEU A 186 -14.91 3.25 -7.23
C LEU A 186 -15.94 3.83 -8.20
N SER A 187 -15.65 4.97 -8.84
CA SER A 187 -16.52 5.52 -9.90
C SER A 187 -16.62 4.56 -11.09
N GLU A 188 -17.78 4.55 -11.76
CA GLU A 188 -18.03 3.67 -12.93
C GLU A 188 -16.98 3.85 -14.04
N GLU A 189 -16.51 5.08 -14.23
CA GLU A 189 -15.48 5.43 -15.22
C GLU A 189 -14.10 4.81 -14.91
N LYS A 190 -13.77 4.60 -13.63
CA LYS A 190 -12.46 4.13 -13.21
C LYS A 190 -12.45 2.66 -12.79
N PHE A 191 -13.48 2.20 -12.09
CA PHE A 191 -13.46 0.89 -11.44
C PHE A 191 -13.45 -0.24 -12.47
N HIS A 192 -14.59 -0.52 -13.13
CA HIS A 192 -14.72 -1.63 -14.08
C HIS A 192 -13.74 -1.56 -15.26
N PRO A 193 -13.49 -0.40 -15.90
CA PRO A 193 -12.60 -0.35 -17.04
C PRO A 193 -11.12 -0.59 -16.72
N ARG A 194 -10.71 -0.62 -15.45
CA ARG A 194 -9.30 -0.78 -15.04
C ARG A 194 -9.00 -2.09 -14.31
N GLN A 195 -10.01 -2.94 -14.10
CA GLN A 195 -9.83 -4.23 -13.42
C GLN A 195 -9.07 -5.20 -14.31
N CYS A 196 -7.99 -5.78 -13.78
CA CYS A 196 -7.23 -6.84 -14.43
C CYS A 196 -6.90 -6.57 -15.90
N LYS A 197 -6.36 -5.37 -16.16
CA LYS A 197 -5.84 -4.95 -17.47
C LYS A 197 -4.35 -4.69 -17.41
#